data_AF-A0A8J4U4U8-F1
#
_entry.id   AF-A0A8J4U4U8-F1
#
_cell.length_a   1.000
_cell.length_b   1.000
_cell.length_c   1.000
_cell.angle_alpha   90.00
_cell.angle_beta   90.00
_cell.angle_gamma   90.00
#
_symmetry.space_group_name_H-M   'P 1'
#
loop_
_entity.id
_entity.type
_entity.pdbx_description
1 polymer ?
#
loop_
_entity_poly.entity_id
_entity_poly.type
_entity_poly.pdbx_seq_one_letter_code
_entity_poly.pdbx_strand_id
1 'polypeptide(L)'
;KPKPELTSSLKGDVLTGNSVTLNCTLKLQSNVWKFYWKKDTNSTETETAANSDNSSSYYNITPVSVSDGGQYWCRAGRGDPVYYTNYSDALWVNVS
;
A
#
# COMPACT_ATOMS: atom_id res chain seq x y z
N LYS A 1 -10.39 4.75 -14.06
CA LYS A 1 -10.66 3.81 -12.94
C LYS A 1 -10.45 4.56 -11.62
N PRO A 2 -11.05 4.13 -10.50
CA PRO A 2 -10.81 4.76 -9.20
C PRO A 2 -9.32 4.79 -8.86
N LYS A 3 -8.90 5.73 -8.02
CA LYS A 3 -7.52 5.84 -7.54
C LYS A 3 -7.50 5.77 -6.01
N PRO A 4 -6.83 4.79 -5.40
CA PRO A 4 -6.66 4.76 -3.96
C PRO A 4 -5.74 5.89 -3.46
N GLU A 5 -5.94 6.26 -2.21
CA GLU A 5 -5.11 7.21 -1.45
C GLU A 5 -4.09 6.41 -0.63
N LEU A 6 -2.80 6.66 -0.85
CA LEU A 6 -1.70 5.99 -0.14
C LEU A 6 -1.07 6.97 0.85
N THR A 7 -0.96 6.55 2.11
CA THR A 7 -0.42 7.35 3.21
C THR A 7 0.53 6.51 4.07
N SER A 8 1.38 7.18 4.86
CA SER A 8 2.29 6.55 5.83
C SER A 8 1.94 7.01 7.25
N SER A 9 2.16 6.13 8.23
CA SER A 9 2.08 6.47 9.65
C SER A 9 3.15 7.46 10.10
N LEU A 10 4.21 7.66 9.31
CA LEU A 10 5.34 8.55 9.63
C LEU A 10 5.26 9.86 8.83
N LYS A 11 5.79 10.93 9.45
CA LYS A 11 5.98 12.23 8.83
C LYS A 11 7.48 12.53 8.76
N GLY A 12 8.16 11.92 7.79
CA GLY A 12 9.60 12.07 7.58
C GLY A 12 10.34 10.75 7.45
N ASP A 13 11.66 10.79 7.65
CA ASP A 13 12.53 9.64 7.51
C ASP A 13 12.35 8.65 8.66
N VAL A 14 12.42 7.35 8.36
CA VAL A 14 12.32 6.27 9.33
C VAL A 14 13.71 5.73 9.67
N LEU A 15 14.00 5.62 10.97
CA LEU A 15 15.25 5.00 11.41
C LEU A 15 15.19 3.48 11.22
N THR A 16 16.31 2.88 10.84
CA THR A 16 16.46 1.41 10.86
C THR A 16 16.08 0.82 12.22
N GLY A 17 15.42 -0.34 12.20
CA GLY A 17 14.90 -1.01 13.40
C GLY A 17 13.52 -0.55 13.87
N ASN A 18 13.02 0.61 13.39
CA ASN A 18 11.66 1.06 13.69
C ASN A 18 10.61 0.31 12.86
N SER A 19 9.34 0.69 13.04
CA SER A 19 8.22 0.20 12.24
C SER A 19 7.56 1.35 11.49
N VAL A 20 7.14 1.10 10.26
CA VAL A 20 6.27 2.00 9.50
C VAL A 20 5.08 1.24 8.95
N THR A 21 3.91 1.85 8.98
CA THR A 21 2.69 1.30 8.41
C THR A 21 2.25 2.19 7.26
N LEU A 22 2.15 1.61 6.06
CA LEU A 22 1.51 2.26 4.93
C LEU A 22 0.02 1.92 4.94
N ASN A 23 -0.82 2.90 4.66
CA ASN A 23 -2.26 2.73 4.58
C ASN A 23 -2.74 3.11 3.18
N CYS A 24 -3.38 2.15 2.50
CA CYS A 24 -4.01 2.35 1.21
C CYS A 24 -5.53 2.39 1.40
N THR A 25 -6.17 3.50 1.06
CA THR A 25 -7.61 3.70 1.25
C THR A 25 -8.31 3.94 -0.09
N LEU A 26 -9.43 3.27 -0.32
CA LEU A 26 -10.31 3.44 -1.47
C LEU A 26 -11.73 3.72 -0.96
N LYS A 27 -12.11 5.01 -0.98
CA LYS A 27 -13.42 5.49 -0.52
C LYS A 27 -14.50 5.20 -1.57
N LEU A 28 -14.85 3.92 -1.76
CA LEU A 28 -15.96 3.49 -2.60
C LEU A 28 -16.88 2.56 -1.81
N GLN A 29 -18.19 2.74 -1.97
CA GLN A 29 -19.19 1.83 -1.44
C GLN A 29 -19.17 0.54 -2.26
N SER A 30 -18.33 -0.43 -1.86
CA SER A 30 -18.32 -1.76 -2.46
C SER A 30 -17.89 -2.79 -1.43
N ASN A 31 -18.56 -3.93 -1.48
CA ASN A 31 -18.31 -5.04 -0.58
C ASN A 31 -17.23 -5.91 -1.24
N VAL A 32 -16.07 -6.02 -0.60
CA VAL A 32 -14.95 -6.94 -0.87
C VAL A 32 -13.94 -6.44 -1.91
N TRP A 33 -12.93 -5.72 -1.44
CA TRP A 33 -11.70 -5.43 -2.18
C TRP A 33 -10.54 -6.29 -1.69
N LYS A 34 -9.66 -6.65 -2.61
CA LYS A 34 -8.28 -7.06 -2.32
C LYS A 34 -7.37 -5.91 -2.67
N PHE A 35 -6.30 -5.72 -1.90
CA PHE A 35 -5.32 -4.68 -2.14
C PHE A 35 -4.01 -5.29 -2.64
N TYR A 36 -3.36 -4.58 -3.55
CA TYR A 36 -2.14 -5.00 -4.22
C TYR A 36 -1.10 -3.92 -4.01
N TRP A 37 0.06 -4.31 -3.50
CA TRP A 37 1.15 -3.43 -3.13
C TRP A 37 2.34 -3.65 -4.04
N LYS A 38 2.98 -2.57 -4.44
CA LYS A 38 4.17 -2.61 -5.29
C LYS A 38 5.24 -1.70 -4.72
N LYS A 39 6.46 -2.21 -4.60
CA LYS A 39 7.64 -1.48 -4.13
C LYS A 39 8.66 -1.37 -5.24
N ASP A 40 8.92 -0.18 -5.75
CA ASP A 40 9.70 0.06 -6.98
C ASP A 40 9.04 -0.54 -8.24
N THR A 41 9.36 0.03 -9.40
CA THR A 41 8.68 -0.27 -10.66
C THR A 41 8.90 -1.71 -11.16
N ASN A 42 9.94 -2.39 -10.69
CA ASN A 42 10.32 -3.73 -11.12
C ASN A 42 9.98 -4.86 -10.13
N SER A 43 9.30 -4.57 -9.01
CA SER A 43 8.88 -5.62 -8.07
C SER A 43 7.59 -6.32 -8.47
N THR A 44 7.44 -7.53 -7.93
CA THR A 44 6.18 -8.26 -7.90
C THR A 44 5.19 -7.62 -6.94
N GLU A 45 3.91 -7.66 -7.29
CA GLU A 45 2.88 -7.19 -6.38
C GLU A 45 2.63 -8.18 -5.24
N THR A 46 2.36 -7.66 -4.06
CA THR A 46 1.91 -8.44 -2.91
C THR A 46 0.43 -8.17 -2.66
N GLU A 47 -0.37 -9.24 -2.58
CA GLU A 47 -1.81 -9.14 -2.28
C GLU A 47 -2.05 -9.12 -0.77
N THR A 48 -2.95 -8.25 -0.30
CA THR A 48 -3.45 -8.21 1.07
C THR A 48 -4.98 -8.14 1.09
N ALA A 49 -5.57 -8.68 2.16
CA ALA A 49 -7.00 -8.51 2.41
C ALA A 49 -7.32 -7.05 2.77
N ALA A 50 -8.54 -6.61 2.47
CA ALA A 50 -9.06 -5.38 3.04
C ALA A 50 -9.26 -5.50 4.56
N ASN A 51 -9.16 -4.37 5.23
CA ASN A 51 -9.49 -4.20 6.64
C ASN A 51 -11.00 -4.39 6.87
N SER A 52 -11.43 -4.36 8.13
CA SER A 52 -12.84 -4.54 8.52
C SER A 52 -13.81 -3.51 7.91
N ASP A 53 -13.30 -2.33 7.55
CA ASP A 53 -14.05 -1.28 6.86
C ASP A 53 -14.26 -1.58 5.36
N ASN A 54 -13.63 -2.64 4.85
CA ASN A 54 -13.61 -3.07 3.45
C ASN A 54 -13.15 -1.99 2.45
N SER A 55 -12.51 -0.94 2.97
CA SER A 55 -12.18 0.28 2.23
C SER A 55 -10.70 0.60 2.31
N SER A 56 -9.97 -0.04 3.21
CA SER A 56 -8.53 0.16 3.37
C SER A 56 -7.77 -1.15 3.52
N SER A 57 -6.44 -1.09 3.41
CA SER A 57 -5.54 -2.17 3.79
C SER A 57 -4.21 -1.58 4.29
N TYR A 58 -3.55 -2.31 5.17
CA TYR A 58 -2.27 -1.91 5.77
C TYR A 58 -1.11 -2.75 5.24
N TYR A 59 0.02 -2.09 4.98
CA TYR A 59 1.30 -2.72 4.68
C TYR A 59 2.30 -2.35 5.78
N ASN A 60 2.71 -3.33 6.57
CA ASN A 60 3.61 -3.11 7.71
C ASN A 60 5.04 -3.47 7.35
N ILE A 61 5.96 -2.55 7.58
CA ILE A 61 7.41 -2.75 7.42
C ILE A 61 8.01 -2.75 8.82
N THR A 62 8.43 -3.92 9.30
CA THR A 62 8.98 -4.08 10.64
C THR A 62 9.86 -5.34 10.74
N PRO A 63 11.10 -5.25 11.26
CA PRO A 63 11.85 -4.01 11.46
C PRO A 63 12.23 -3.38 10.11
N VAL A 64 12.30 -2.06 10.06
CA VAL A 64 12.76 -1.33 8.88
C VAL A 64 14.25 -1.56 8.66
N SER A 65 14.63 -1.83 7.43
CA SER A 65 16.01 -1.90 6.95
C SER A 65 16.26 -0.90 5.81
N VAL A 66 17.54 -0.61 5.50
CA VAL A 66 17.89 0.33 4.43
C VAL A 66 17.29 -0.07 3.08
N SER A 67 17.15 -1.38 2.83
CA SER A 67 16.56 -1.86 1.58
C SER A 67 15.07 -1.59 1.49
N ASP A 68 14.38 -1.27 2.60
CA ASP A 68 12.96 -0.87 2.63
C ASP A 68 12.72 0.57 2.17
N GLY A 69 13.78 1.36 1.97
CA GLY A 69 13.65 2.64 1.30
C GLY A 69 13.23 2.45 -0.17
N GLY A 70 12.33 3.31 -0.66
CA GLY A 70 11.87 3.22 -2.05
C GLY A 70 10.50 3.84 -2.32
N GLN A 71 10.03 3.68 -3.55
CA GLN A 71 8.70 4.12 -3.95
C GLN A 71 7.67 3.01 -3.73
N TYR A 72 6.57 3.36 -3.08
CA TYR A 72 5.45 2.46 -2.85
C TYR A 72 4.23 2.92 -3.62
N TRP A 73 3.51 1.95 -4.17
CA TRP A 73 2.19 2.13 -4.77
C TRP A 73 1.23 1.09 -4.24
N CYS A 74 -0.05 1.43 -4.25
CA CYS A 74 -1.10 0.47 -4.01
C CYS A 74 -2.21 0.59 -5.06
N ARG A 75 -2.92 -0.53 -5.29
CA ARG A 75 -4.19 -0.55 -6.05
C ARG A 75 -5.15 -1.55 -5.41
N ALA A 76 -6.43 -1.46 -5.75
CA ALA A 76 -7.43 -2.44 -5.33
C ALA A 76 -7.88 -3.29 -6.53
N GLY A 77 -8.35 -4.51 -6.26
CA GLY A 77 -8.92 -5.41 -7.25
C GLY A 77 -10.09 -6.21 -6.68
N ARG A 78 -11.02 -6.62 -7.56
CA ARG A 78 -12.18 -7.46 -7.21
C ARG A 78 -12.61 -8.35 -8.36
N GLY A 79 -13.33 -9.43 -8.04
CA GLY A 79 -13.91 -10.35 -9.02
C GLY A 79 -12.92 -11.39 -9.56
N ASP A 80 -13.43 -12.28 -10.40
CA ASP A 80 -12.67 -13.31 -11.13
C ASP A 80 -13.20 -13.37 -12.59
N PRO A 81 -12.44 -12.89 -13.60
CA PRO A 81 -11.09 -12.34 -13.52
C PRO A 81 -11.03 -11.00 -12.79
N VAL A 82 -9.86 -10.69 -12.21
CA VAL A 82 -9.70 -9.52 -11.33
C VAL A 82 -9.79 -8.21 -12.13
N TYR A 83 -10.73 -7.35 -11.71
CA TYR A 83 -10.83 -5.97 -12.17
C TYR A 83 -10.06 -5.04 -11.24
N TYR A 84 -8.94 -4.50 -11.71
CA TYR A 84 -8.09 -3.57 -10.96
C TYR A 84 -8.53 -2.11 -11.10
N THR A 85 -8.33 -1.34 -10.03
CA THR A 85 -8.31 0.13 -10.04
C THR A 85 -7.04 0.68 -10.71
N ASN A 86 -6.90 2.01 -10.78
CA ASN A 86 -5.59 2.61 -11.03
C ASN A 86 -4.70 2.44 -9.78
N TYR A 87 -3.38 2.57 -9.97
CA TYR A 87 -2.45 2.75 -8.85
C TYR A 87 -2.67 4.11 -8.18
N SER A 88 -2.39 4.16 -6.88
CA SER A 88 -2.24 5.40 -6.12
C SER A 88 -1.14 6.29 -6.71
N ASP A 89 -1.04 7.51 -6.18
CA ASP A 89 0.22 8.25 -6.33
C ASP A 89 1.35 7.50 -5.60
N ALA A 90 2.59 7.70 -6.07
CA ALA A 90 3.76 7.13 -5.44
C ALA A 90 3.97 7.77 -4.07
N LEU A 91 4.28 6.95 -3.06
CA LEU A 91 4.73 7.41 -1.75
C LEU A 91 6.18 7.00 -1.53
N TRP A 92 7.03 7.95 -1.14
CA TRP A 92 8.43 7.66 -0.83
C TRP A 92 8.60 7.33 0.65
N VAL A 93 9.26 6.22 0.93
CA VAL A 93 9.74 5.86 2.26
C VAL A 93 11.24 6.07 2.26
N ASN A 94 11.69 7.01 3.08
CA ASN A 94 13.11 7.29 3.29
C ASN A 94 13.58 6.60 4.56
N VAL A 95 14.68 5.86 4.47
CA VAL A 95 15.27 5.17 5.62
C VAL A 95 16.61 5.83 5.96
N SER A 96 16.86 6.06 7.26
CA SER A 96 18.10 6.63 7.82
C SER A 96 18.76 5.71 8.85
#